data_AF-A0AAX6M9Z8-F1
#
_entry.id   AF-A0AAX6M9Z8-F1
#
_cell.length_a   1.000
_cell.length_b   1.000
_cell.length_c   1.000
_cell.angle_alpha   90.00
_cell.angle_beta   90.00
_cell.angle_gamma   90.00
#
_symmetry.space_group_name_H-M   'P 1'
#
loop_
_entity.id
_entity.type
_entity.pdbx_description
1 polymer ?
#
loop_
_entity_poly.entity_id
_entity_poly.type
_entity_poly.pdbx_seq_one_letter_code
_entity_poly.pdbx_strand_id
1 'polypeptide(L)'
;MASLPKDSSGTSTVKIQIGETEHLVDTHKFPYFKAFLNFQENSGQNTTTIPKHNDIPFFDIINYGVVHGFRHFFRRMPVQLSDYHTLCETLEFLTIDVLAGQTLHGIMKDLRKCKPDYDEFDGTEIRGEKSLARDAAFRLLYIFLLGEFESEVRDSAMAYNTALFVVSHPGTFKPRTREMVREAFEERFLVTEKQKKGLDQWPISDLSDDDCTTEEDSDYLEESDYAYWSSD
;
A
#
# COMPACT_ATOMS: atom_id res chain seq x y z
N MET A 1 6.88 -31.34 34.20
CA MET A 1 6.32 -30.39 33.22
C MET A 1 7.24 -29.18 33.19
N ALA A 2 8.13 -29.11 32.21
CA ALA A 2 9.04 -27.98 32.05
C ALA A 2 8.23 -26.80 31.47
N SER A 3 8.22 -25.67 32.17
CA SER A 3 7.63 -24.44 31.69
C SER A 3 8.44 -23.93 30.49
N LEU A 4 7.76 -23.73 29.37
CA LEU A 4 8.30 -22.96 28.25
C LEU A 4 8.72 -21.57 28.75
N PRO A 5 9.92 -21.07 28.38
CA PRO A 5 10.30 -19.72 28.73
C PRO A 5 9.35 -18.74 28.04
N LYS A 6 8.80 -17.83 28.85
CA LYS A 6 8.04 -16.66 28.40
C LYS A 6 8.87 -15.91 27.37
N ASP A 7 8.25 -15.57 26.24
CA ASP A 7 8.76 -14.55 25.32
C ASP A 7 9.11 -13.31 26.13
N SER A 8 10.40 -13.11 26.39
CA SER A 8 10.90 -11.85 26.91
C SER A 8 10.70 -10.83 25.80
N SER A 9 10.06 -9.71 26.11
CA SER A 9 9.87 -8.54 25.25
C SER A 9 11.22 -7.88 24.92
N GLY A 10 12.07 -8.62 24.20
CA GLY A 10 13.22 -8.07 23.50
C GLY A 10 12.68 -7.22 22.36
N THR A 11 13.23 -6.02 22.21
CA THR A 11 12.93 -5.16 21.08
C THR A 11 13.09 -5.95 19.79
N SER A 12 12.01 -6.16 19.03
CA SER A 12 12.01 -6.89 17.75
C SER A 12 12.81 -6.17 16.66
N THR A 13 13.31 -4.98 16.99
CA THR A 13 14.04 -4.10 16.12
C THR A 13 15.54 -4.32 16.22
N VAL A 14 16.18 -4.60 15.09
CA VAL A 14 17.61 -4.92 14.98
C VAL A 14 18.24 -3.98 13.96
N LYS A 15 19.48 -3.54 14.22
CA LYS A 15 20.26 -2.79 13.26
C LYS A 15 20.93 -3.75 12.26
N ILE A 16 20.69 -3.55 10.97
CA ILE A 16 21.23 -4.37 9.89
C ILE A 16 21.85 -3.44 8.84
N GLN A 17 23.03 -3.77 8.34
CA GLN A 17 23.61 -3.09 7.19
C GLN A 17 23.12 -3.76 5.91
N ILE A 18 22.43 -3.02 5.05
CA ILE A 18 21.89 -3.48 3.76
C ILE A 18 22.56 -2.64 2.69
N GLY A 19 23.35 -3.29 1.84
CA GLY A 19 24.26 -2.57 0.94
C GLY A 19 25.24 -1.71 1.73
N GLU A 20 25.23 -0.40 1.48
CA GLU A 20 26.13 0.55 2.14
C GLU A 20 25.51 1.26 3.35
N THR A 21 24.20 1.09 3.59
CA THR A 21 23.44 1.84 4.59
C THR A 21 23.02 0.98 5.78
N GLU A 22 23.04 1.57 6.97
CA GLU A 22 22.50 0.94 8.18
C GLU A 22 21.02 1.25 8.34
N HIS A 23 20.21 0.23 8.57
CA HIS A 23 18.79 0.36 8.81
C HIS A 23 18.40 -0.25 10.16
N LEU A 24 17.41 0.36 10.78
CA LEU A 24 16.74 -0.21 11.94
C LEU A 24 15.51 -0.98 11.44
N VAL A 25 15.53 -2.31 11.58
CA VAL A 25 14.56 -3.24 10.96
C VAL A 25 13.76 -3.95 12.03
N ASP A 26 12.42 -3.89 11.95
CA ASP A 26 11.52 -4.64 12.82
C ASP A 26 11.31 -6.06 12.29
N THR A 27 11.97 -7.04 12.91
CA THR A 27 11.95 -8.46 12.49
C THR A 27 10.57 -9.11 12.57
N HIS A 28 9.60 -8.49 13.28
CA HIS A 28 8.21 -8.96 13.24
C HIS A 28 7.48 -8.57 11.96
N LYS A 29 7.82 -7.40 11.40
CA LYS A 29 7.25 -6.93 10.14
C LYS A 29 8.01 -7.43 8.91
N PHE A 30 9.23 -7.93 9.12
CA PHE A 30 10.10 -8.47 8.07
C PHE A 30 10.48 -9.93 8.39
N PRO A 31 9.62 -10.92 8.07
CA PRO A 31 9.89 -12.32 8.41
C PRO A 31 11.16 -12.86 7.72
N TYR A 32 11.49 -12.35 6.53
CA TYR A 32 12.77 -12.62 5.87
C TYR A 32 13.96 -12.31 6.77
N PHE A 33 14.01 -11.11 7.37
CA PHE A 33 15.12 -10.73 8.23
C PHE A 33 15.16 -11.52 9.54
N LYS A 34 14.00 -11.94 10.07
CA LYS A 34 13.94 -12.89 11.18
C LYS A 34 14.63 -14.21 10.81
N ALA A 35 14.29 -14.78 9.64
CA ALA A 35 14.89 -16.02 9.16
C ALA A 35 16.39 -15.86 8.86
N PHE A 36 16.78 -14.75 8.22
CA PHE A 36 18.15 -14.41 7.90
C PHE A 36 19.05 -14.34 9.15
N LEU A 37 18.61 -13.63 10.18
CA LEU A 37 19.35 -13.51 11.44
C LEU A 37 19.50 -14.87 12.14
N ASN A 38 18.42 -15.66 12.20
CA ASN A 38 18.47 -17.02 12.74
C ASN A 38 19.47 -17.91 11.98
N PHE A 39 19.53 -17.77 10.65
CA PHE A 39 20.49 -18.52 9.83
C PHE A 39 21.94 -18.11 10.12
N GLN A 40 22.21 -16.80 10.24
CA GLN A 40 23.56 -16.31 10.55
C GLN A 40 24.04 -16.75 11.93
N GLU A 41 23.16 -16.76 12.93
CA GLU A 41 23.46 -17.25 14.28
C GLU A 41 23.83 -18.74 14.26
N ASN A 42 23.01 -19.57 13.60
CA ASN A 42 23.20 -21.01 13.56
C ASN A 42 24.37 -21.47 12.68
N SER A 43 24.76 -20.67 11.69
CA SER A 43 25.89 -20.98 10.80
C SER A 43 27.25 -20.55 11.36
N GLY A 44 27.30 -19.92 12.53
CA GLY A 44 28.52 -19.37 13.10
C GLY A 44 29.07 -18.17 12.33
N GLN A 45 28.29 -17.59 11.41
CA GLN A 45 28.65 -16.38 10.64
C GLN A 45 28.49 -15.09 11.45
N ASN A 46 28.07 -15.19 12.70
CA ASN A 46 27.88 -14.07 13.64
C ASN A 46 29.22 -13.50 14.17
N THR A 47 30.14 -13.18 13.26
CA THR A 47 31.48 -12.66 13.57
C THR A 47 31.55 -11.13 13.55
N THR A 48 30.51 -10.46 13.05
CA THR A 48 30.40 -9.00 12.95
C THR A 48 29.35 -8.45 13.91
N THR A 49 29.65 -7.32 14.56
CA THR A 49 28.75 -6.66 15.52
C THR A 49 27.42 -6.21 14.90
N ILE A 50 27.40 -5.98 13.58
CA ILE A 50 26.21 -5.61 12.81
C ILE A 50 26.06 -6.62 11.67
N PRO A 51 24.93 -7.33 11.57
CA PRO A 51 24.59 -8.19 10.44
C PRO A 51 24.64 -7.45 9.10
N LYS A 52 25.27 -8.06 8.09
CA LYS A 52 25.40 -7.48 6.74
C LYS A 52 24.60 -8.28 5.72
N HIS A 53 23.86 -7.58 4.89
CA HIS A 53 23.12 -8.12 3.75
C HIS A 53 23.49 -7.34 2.48
N ASN A 54 23.38 -7.99 1.32
CA ASN A 54 23.52 -7.33 0.03
C ASN A 54 22.47 -6.23 -0.14
N ASP A 55 22.65 -5.36 -1.12
CA ASP A 55 21.68 -4.32 -1.42
C ASP A 55 20.30 -4.92 -1.77
N ILE A 56 19.24 -4.20 -1.43
CA ILE A 56 17.84 -4.58 -1.68
C ILE A 56 17.13 -3.37 -2.30
N PRO A 57 16.52 -3.52 -3.49
CA PRO A 57 15.83 -2.42 -4.15
C PRO A 57 14.80 -1.73 -3.25
N PHE A 58 14.81 -0.40 -3.23
CA PHE A 58 13.84 0.43 -2.49
C PHE A 58 13.71 0.12 -0.98
N PHE A 59 14.72 -0.50 -0.36
CA PHE A 59 14.57 -1.00 1.01
C PHE A 59 14.29 0.10 2.04
N ASP A 60 14.89 1.28 1.88
CA ASP A 60 14.63 2.44 2.73
C ASP A 60 13.16 2.89 2.66
N ILE A 61 12.58 2.92 1.46
CA ILE A 61 11.17 3.22 1.21
C ILE A 61 10.28 2.13 1.79
N ILE A 62 10.62 0.85 1.55
CA ILE A 62 9.89 -0.31 2.08
C ILE A 62 9.87 -0.29 3.61
N ASN A 63 11.04 -0.13 4.24
CA ASN A 63 11.16 -0.07 5.69
C ASN A 63 10.30 1.05 6.29
N TYR A 64 10.30 2.23 5.64
CA TYR A 64 9.45 3.33 6.08
C TYR A 64 7.95 3.02 5.91
N GLY A 65 7.52 2.54 4.75
CA GLY A 65 6.10 2.30 4.45
C GLY A 65 5.50 1.13 5.23
N VAL A 66 6.26 0.08 5.53
CA VAL A 66 5.82 -1.03 6.40
C VAL A 66 5.61 -0.55 7.85
N VAL A 67 6.35 0.48 8.28
CA VAL A 67 6.20 1.05 9.62
C VAL A 67 5.06 2.08 9.68
N HIS A 68 4.93 2.95 8.68
CA HIS A 68 4.05 4.13 8.73
C HIS A 68 2.78 4.01 7.86
N GLY A 69 2.69 2.99 7.02
CA GLY A 69 1.57 2.69 6.12
C GLY A 69 1.94 2.73 4.64
N PHE A 70 1.29 1.88 3.85
CA PHE A 70 1.62 1.64 2.45
C PHE A 70 1.34 2.83 1.51
N ARG A 71 0.49 3.77 1.91
CA ARG A 71 0.29 5.05 1.18
C ARG A 71 1.59 5.80 0.92
N HIS A 72 2.61 5.61 1.77
CA HIS A 72 3.90 6.24 1.60
C HIS A 72 4.68 5.74 0.39
N PHE A 73 4.35 4.56 -0.16
CA PHE A 73 4.94 4.10 -1.41
C PHE A 73 4.57 5.02 -2.57
N PHE A 74 3.31 5.45 -2.69
CA PHE A 74 2.91 6.45 -3.70
C PHE A 74 3.58 7.82 -3.54
N ARG A 75 3.93 8.19 -2.31
CA ARG A 75 4.56 9.48 -2.01
C ARG A 75 6.05 9.50 -2.31
N ARG A 76 6.72 8.36 -2.15
CA ARG A 76 8.18 8.25 -2.15
C ARG A 76 8.76 7.53 -3.37
N MET A 77 7.95 6.74 -4.07
CA MET A 77 8.37 6.09 -5.30
C MET A 77 8.25 7.03 -6.51
N PRO A 78 9.08 6.85 -7.54
CA PRO A 78 8.84 7.44 -8.84
C PRO A 78 7.49 6.95 -9.41
N VAL A 79 6.85 7.78 -10.22
CA VAL A 79 5.58 7.47 -10.87
C VAL A 79 5.86 6.70 -12.16
N GLN A 80 6.36 5.47 -12.01
CA GLN A 80 6.67 4.59 -13.13
C GLN A 80 6.29 3.15 -12.77
N LEU A 81 5.42 2.53 -13.56
CA LEU A 81 4.88 1.20 -13.26
C LEU A 81 5.95 0.12 -13.07
N SER A 82 7.07 0.18 -13.82
CA SER A 82 8.19 -0.77 -13.66
C SER A 82 8.86 -0.71 -12.29
N ASP A 83 8.89 0.46 -11.66
CA ASP A 83 9.42 0.61 -10.30
C ASP A 83 8.46 -0.02 -9.28
N TYR A 84 7.15 0.05 -9.53
CA TYR A 84 6.15 -0.62 -8.72
C TYR A 84 6.18 -2.15 -8.86
N HIS A 85 6.46 -2.69 -10.05
CA HIS A 85 6.73 -4.12 -10.21
C HIS A 85 7.90 -4.56 -9.33
N THR A 86 9.04 -3.87 -9.43
CA THR A 86 10.23 -4.16 -8.61
C THR A 86 9.95 -4.01 -7.12
N LEU A 87 9.18 -2.99 -6.71
CA LEU A 87 8.74 -2.80 -5.33
C LEU A 87 7.90 -4.00 -4.85
N CYS A 88 6.90 -4.42 -5.63
CA CYS A 88 6.02 -5.53 -5.27
C CYS A 88 6.78 -6.86 -5.18
N GLU A 89 7.66 -7.15 -6.14
CA GLU A 89 8.55 -8.33 -6.09
C GLU A 89 9.47 -8.30 -4.87
N THR A 90 9.98 -7.12 -4.50
CA THR A 90 10.82 -6.97 -3.32
C THR A 90 10.02 -7.17 -2.03
N LEU A 91 8.77 -6.70 -1.96
CA LEU A 91 7.88 -6.96 -0.83
C LEU A 91 7.61 -8.46 -0.66
N GLU A 92 7.40 -9.19 -1.77
CA GLU A 92 7.23 -10.65 -1.77
C GLU A 92 8.52 -11.37 -1.31
N PHE A 93 9.69 -10.98 -1.84
CA PHE A 93 10.99 -11.50 -1.41
C PHE A 93 11.22 -11.30 0.10
N LEU A 94 10.85 -10.14 0.62
CA LEU A 94 10.93 -9.81 2.05
C LEU A 94 9.84 -10.50 2.89
N THR A 95 8.94 -11.27 2.26
CA THR A 95 7.83 -12.02 2.87
C THR A 95 6.87 -11.13 3.65
N ILE A 96 6.65 -9.90 3.15
CA ILE A 96 5.72 -8.95 3.76
C ILE A 96 4.30 -9.29 3.30
N ASP A 97 3.41 -9.55 4.27
CA ASP A 97 1.98 -9.75 3.98
C ASP A 97 1.30 -8.40 3.72
N VAL A 98 1.36 -7.95 2.46
CA VAL A 98 0.76 -6.68 2.01
C VAL A 98 -0.77 -6.75 2.10
N LEU A 99 -1.36 -7.89 1.75
CA LEU A 99 -2.80 -8.04 1.67
C LEU A 99 -3.44 -8.31 3.02
N ALA A 100 -2.70 -8.83 4.00
CA ALA A 100 -3.24 -9.23 5.30
C ALA A 100 -4.48 -10.15 5.16
N GLY A 101 -4.45 -11.03 4.16
CA GLY A 101 -5.58 -11.90 3.79
C GLY A 101 -6.79 -11.20 3.14
N GLN A 102 -6.69 -9.92 2.77
CA GLN A 102 -7.79 -9.19 2.15
C GLN A 102 -8.02 -9.63 0.70
N THR A 103 -9.29 -9.81 0.36
CA THR A 103 -9.76 -9.97 -1.02
C THR A 103 -10.05 -8.60 -1.65
N LEU A 104 -10.25 -8.57 -2.97
CA LEU A 104 -10.65 -7.36 -3.68
C LEU A 104 -11.92 -6.70 -3.11
N HIS A 105 -12.87 -7.51 -2.63
CA HIS A 105 -14.06 -7.02 -1.93
C HIS A 105 -13.72 -6.32 -0.61
N GLY A 106 -12.81 -6.90 0.17
CA GLY A 106 -12.30 -6.30 1.41
C GLY A 106 -11.59 -4.97 1.16
N ILE A 107 -10.76 -4.93 0.11
CA ILE A 107 -10.08 -3.69 -0.30
C ILE A 107 -11.09 -2.62 -0.72
N MET A 108 -12.12 -2.97 -1.51
CA MET A 108 -13.18 -2.03 -1.89
C MET A 108 -13.93 -1.47 -0.67
N LYS A 109 -14.18 -2.30 0.35
CA LYS A 109 -14.79 -1.85 1.61
C LYS A 109 -13.91 -0.82 2.31
N ASP A 110 -12.60 -1.06 2.37
CA ASP A 110 -11.66 -0.15 3.01
C ASP A 110 -11.46 1.15 2.22
N LEU A 111 -11.47 1.09 0.88
CA LEU A 111 -11.46 2.29 0.03
C LEU A 111 -12.66 3.20 0.32
N ARG A 112 -13.84 2.62 0.53
CA ARG A 112 -15.08 3.38 0.81
C ARG A 112 -15.09 4.08 2.16
N LYS A 113 -14.27 3.64 3.12
CA LYS A 113 -14.12 4.31 4.42
C LYS A 113 -13.53 5.71 4.31
N CYS A 114 -13.07 6.16 3.13
CA CYS A 114 -12.66 7.54 2.92
C CYS A 114 -13.81 8.55 3.06
N LYS A 115 -15.06 8.11 2.87
CA LYS A 115 -16.25 8.95 2.96
C LYS A 115 -16.65 9.11 4.44
N PRO A 116 -17.15 10.29 4.84
CA PRO A 116 -17.77 10.42 6.16
C PRO A 116 -19.00 9.52 6.23
N ASP A 117 -19.29 9.06 7.44
CA ASP A 117 -20.48 8.27 7.77
C ASP A 117 -21.25 8.99 8.89
N TYR A 118 -22.43 8.50 9.25
CA TYR A 118 -23.21 9.04 10.36
C TYR A 118 -23.54 7.94 11.37
N ASP A 119 -23.36 8.22 12.66
CA ASP A 119 -23.77 7.31 13.72
C ASP A 119 -25.29 7.11 13.69
N GLU A 120 -25.75 5.85 13.63
CA GLU A 120 -27.17 5.53 13.51
C GLU A 120 -27.99 5.92 14.76
N PHE A 121 -27.36 6.06 15.92
CA PHE A 121 -28.02 6.33 17.19
C PHE A 121 -28.27 7.83 17.40
N ASP A 122 -27.29 8.68 17.13
CA ASP A 122 -27.39 10.13 17.38
C ASP A 122 -27.18 11.03 16.16
N GLY A 123 -26.84 10.46 15.00
CA GLY A 123 -26.63 11.20 13.76
C GLY A 123 -25.34 12.02 13.73
N THR A 124 -24.39 11.74 14.63
CA THR A 124 -23.09 12.42 14.64
C THR A 124 -22.26 12.01 13.42
N GLU A 125 -21.63 12.97 12.76
CA GLU A 125 -20.74 12.71 11.63
C GLU A 125 -19.47 11.97 12.09
N ILE A 126 -19.28 10.78 11.55
CA ILE A 126 -18.06 9.98 11.68
C ILE A 126 -17.14 10.38 10.54
N ARG A 127 -16.04 11.05 10.88
CA ARG A 127 -15.03 11.46 9.90
C ARG A 127 -14.46 10.25 9.16
N GLY A 128 -14.40 10.34 7.83
CA GLY A 128 -13.84 9.28 6.99
C GLY A 128 -12.34 9.00 7.25
N GLU A 129 -11.96 7.74 7.18
CA GLU A 129 -10.60 7.22 7.42
C GLU A 129 -9.73 7.28 6.14
N LYS A 130 -9.37 8.50 5.71
CA LYS A 130 -8.58 8.70 4.47
C LYS A 130 -7.25 7.93 4.46
N SER A 131 -6.54 7.84 5.58
CA SER A 131 -5.25 7.11 5.65
C SER A 131 -5.41 5.62 5.36
N LEU A 132 -6.45 4.99 5.90
CA LEU A 132 -6.74 3.58 5.68
C LEU A 132 -7.16 3.33 4.23
N ALA A 133 -8.01 4.19 3.66
CA ALA A 133 -8.37 4.11 2.25
C ALA A 133 -7.14 4.26 1.33
N ARG A 134 -6.23 5.17 1.64
CA ARG A 134 -4.97 5.34 0.87
C ARG A 134 -4.04 4.14 0.98
N ASP A 135 -3.95 3.50 2.14
CA ASP A 135 -3.22 2.23 2.28
C ASP A 135 -3.89 1.10 1.48
N ALA A 136 -5.22 1.05 1.48
CA ALA A 136 -5.99 0.09 0.68
C ALA A 136 -5.79 0.28 -0.84
N ALA A 137 -5.57 1.52 -1.30
CA ALA A 137 -5.22 1.78 -2.70
C ALA A 137 -3.88 1.14 -3.09
N PHE A 138 -2.90 1.06 -2.19
CA PHE A 138 -1.67 0.33 -2.48
C PHE A 138 -1.91 -1.18 -2.54
N ARG A 139 -2.72 -1.72 -1.63
CA ARG A 139 -3.11 -3.15 -1.68
C ARG A 139 -3.80 -3.49 -3.00
N LEU A 140 -4.63 -2.59 -3.51
CA LEU A 140 -5.26 -2.75 -4.82
C LEU A 140 -4.21 -2.84 -5.94
N LEU A 141 -3.25 -1.92 -5.97
CA LEU A 141 -2.15 -1.96 -6.93
C LEU A 141 -1.37 -3.27 -6.83
N TYR A 142 -1.05 -3.71 -5.60
CA TYR A 142 -0.34 -4.96 -5.36
C TYR A 142 -1.10 -6.16 -5.94
N ILE A 143 -2.42 -6.23 -5.74
CA ILE A 143 -3.27 -7.27 -6.34
C ILE A 143 -3.26 -7.21 -7.88
N PHE A 144 -3.24 -6.02 -8.49
CA PHE A 144 -3.19 -5.92 -9.95
C PHE A 144 -1.87 -6.43 -10.52
N LEU A 145 -0.74 -6.14 -9.87
CA LEU A 145 0.58 -6.54 -10.37
C LEU A 145 0.88 -8.02 -10.07
N LEU A 146 0.70 -8.47 -8.83
CA LEU A 146 1.12 -9.81 -8.38
C LEU A 146 -0.03 -10.72 -7.92
N GLY A 147 -1.25 -10.23 -7.85
CA GLY A 147 -2.38 -10.99 -7.34
C GLY A 147 -2.77 -12.18 -8.22
N GLU A 148 -3.12 -13.28 -7.56
CA GLU A 148 -3.85 -14.38 -8.16
C GLU A 148 -5.35 -14.09 -8.13
N PHE A 149 -6.03 -14.28 -9.26
CA PHE A 149 -7.49 -14.10 -9.38
C PHE A 149 -8.13 -15.45 -9.65
N GLU A 150 -9.19 -15.78 -8.91
CA GLU A 150 -9.89 -17.05 -9.05
C GLU A 150 -10.66 -17.13 -10.38
N SER A 151 -11.16 -15.98 -10.87
CA SER A 151 -11.87 -15.89 -12.13
C SER A 151 -11.61 -14.55 -12.82
N GLU A 152 -10.78 -14.56 -13.86
CA GLU A 152 -10.44 -13.35 -14.63
C GLU A 152 -11.68 -12.55 -15.06
N VAL A 153 -12.76 -13.21 -15.49
CA VAL A 153 -13.98 -12.53 -15.96
C VAL A 153 -14.79 -11.91 -14.82
N ARG A 154 -15.01 -12.64 -13.70
CA ARG A 154 -15.80 -12.09 -12.58
C ARG A 154 -15.00 -11.02 -11.82
N ASP A 155 -13.71 -11.26 -11.68
CA ASP A 155 -12.83 -10.39 -10.93
C ASP A 155 -12.49 -9.13 -11.73
N SER A 156 -12.44 -9.18 -13.06
CA SER A 156 -12.21 -7.98 -13.90
C SER A 156 -13.27 -6.89 -13.73
N ALA A 157 -14.56 -7.26 -13.60
CA ALA A 157 -15.63 -6.28 -13.41
C ALA A 157 -15.52 -5.59 -12.04
N MET A 158 -15.18 -6.35 -11.00
CA MET A 158 -14.93 -5.80 -9.68
C MET A 158 -13.67 -4.94 -9.67
N ALA A 159 -12.59 -5.43 -10.29
CA ALA A 159 -11.30 -4.74 -10.40
C ALA A 159 -11.47 -3.38 -11.09
N TYR A 160 -12.24 -3.35 -12.18
CA TYR A 160 -12.60 -2.12 -12.86
C TYR A 160 -13.33 -1.14 -11.94
N ASN A 161 -14.38 -1.59 -11.22
CA ASN A 161 -15.13 -0.71 -10.33
C ASN A 161 -14.27 -0.19 -9.18
N THR A 162 -13.34 -1.00 -8.67
CA THR A 162 -12.42 -0.63 -7.60
C THR A 162 -11.35 0.35 -8.10
N ALA A 163 -10.79 0.13 -9.30
CA ALA A 163 -9.87 1.07 -9.95
C ALA A 163 -10.55 2.40 -10.27
N LEU A 164 -11.75 2.37 -10.86
CA LEU A 164 -12.56 3.55 -11.15
C LEU A 164 -12.84 4.35 -9.88
N PHE A 165 -13.14 3.69 -8.76
CA PHE A 165 -13.34 4.38 -7.48
C PHE A 165 -12.09 5.18 -7.08
N VAL A 166 -10.89 4.60 -7.15
CA VAL A 166 -9.67 5.35 -6.83
C VAL A 166 -9.51 6.54 -7.78
N VAL A 167 -9.65 6.31 -9.09
CA VAL A 167 -9.45 7.31 -10.13
C VAL A 167 -10.48 8.45 -10.06
N SER A 168 -11.71 8.19 -9.61
CA SER A 168 -12.80 9.16 -9.55
C SER A 168 -12.89 9.97 -8.25
N HIS A 169 -11.96 9.79 -7.31
CA HIS A 169 -11.98 10.47 -5.99
C HIS A 169 -10.72 11.32 -5.76
N PRO A 170 -10.51 12.41 -6.51
CA PRO A 170 -9.30 13.25 -6.41
C PRO A 170 -9.12 13.93 -5.04
N GLY A 171 -10.21 14.14 -4.28
CA GLY A 171 -10.13 14.68 -2.91
C GLY A 171 -9.52 13.71 -1.89
N THR A 172 -9.48 12.42 -2.19
CA THR A 172 -8.87 11.39 -1.33
C THR A 172 -7.55 10.90 -1.89
N PHE A 173 -7.53 10.56 -3.18
CA PHE A 173 -6.40 9.95 -3.86
C PHE A 173 -5.70 10.98 -4.74
N LYS A 174 -4.43 11.21 -4.48
CA LYS A 174 -3.61 12.19 -5.20
C LYS A 174 -3.25 11.68 -6.60
N PRO A 175 -2.82 12.56 -7.53
CA PRO A 175 -2.53 12.21 -8.92
C PRO A 175 -1.64 10.98 -9.06
N ARG A 176 -0.54 10.89 -8.29
CA ARG A 176 0.39 9.75 -8.30
C ARG A 176 -0.30 8.41 -8.01
N THR A 177 -1.15 8.37 -6.97
CA THR A 177 -1.92 7.17 -6.63
C THR A 177 -2.91 6.80 -7.72
N ARG A 178 -3.64 7.79 -8.25
CA ARG A 178 -4.65 7.58 -9.29
C ARG A 178 -4.02 7.02 -10.57
N GLU A 179 -2.85 7.53 -10.94
CA GLU A 179 -2.13 7.11 -12.13
C GLU A 179 -1.62 5.68 -12.02
N MET A 180 -0.89 5.37 -10.95
CA MET A 180 -0.30 4.04 -10.76
C MET A 180 -1.36 2.95 -10.60
N VAL A 181 -2.48 3.23 -9.92
CA VAL A 181 -3.60 2.28 -9.83
C VAL A 181 -4.27 2.07 -11.20
N ARG A 182 -4.42 3.15 -11.99
CA ARG A 182 -4.99 3.07 -13.33
C ARG A 182 -4.09 2.26 -14.26
N GLU A 183 -2.81 2.58 -14.32
CA GLU A 183 -1.85 1.89 -15.18
C GLU A 183 -1.73 0.41 -14.81
N ALA A 184 -1.66 0.07 -13.53
CA ALA A 184 -1.65 -1.33 -13.07
C ALA A 184 -2.91 -2.10 -13.50
N PHE A 185 -4.08 -1.45 -13.44
CA PHE A 185 -5.33 -2.05 -13.93
C PHE A 185 -5.31 -2.26 -15.46
N GLU A 186 -4.87 -1.25 -16.21
CA GLU A 186 -4.80 -1.29 -17.68
C GLU A 186 -3.76 -2.29 -18.19
N GLU A 187 -2.67 -2.52 -17.44
CA GLU A 187 -1.68 -3.56 -17.73
C GLU A 187 -2.25 -4.97 -17.46
N ARG A 188 -2.94 -5.14 -16.33
CA ARG A 188 -3.42 -6.46 -15.89
C ARG A 188 -4.61 -6.99 -16.70
N PHE A 189 -5.51 -6.11 -17.13
CA PHE A 189 -6.79 -6.51 -17.72
C PHE A 189 -6.98 -5.98 -19.13
N LEU A 190 -7.66 -6.76 -19.97
CA LEU A 190 -8.13 -6.29 -21.28
C LEU A 190 -9.27 -5.28 -21.08
N VAL A 191 -8.93 -4.00 -21.13
CA VAL A 191 -9.88 -2.91 -20.91
C VAL A 191 -10.78 -2.73 -22.12
N THR A 192 -12.09 -2.84 -21.91
CA THR A 192 -13.08 -2.55 -22.96
C THR A 192 -13.16 -1.05 -23.26
N GLU A 193 -13.57 -0.69 -24.47
CA GLU A 193 -13.80 0.72 -24.85
C GLU A 193 -14.73 1.48 -23.89
N LYS A 194 -15.71 0.79 -23.31
CA LYS A 194 -16.63 1.38 -22.32
C LYS A 194 -15.90 1.71 -21.01
N GLN A 195 -15.08 0.78 -20.52
CA GLN A 195 -14.30 0.96 -19.30
C GLN A 195 -13.25 2.06 -19.48
N LYS A 196 -12.55 2.05 -20.62
CA LYS A 196 -11.57 3.07 -20.98
C LYS A 196 -12.20 4.46 -20.97
N LYS A 197 -13.35 4.64 -21.64
CA LYS A 197 -14.11 5.90 -21.60
C LYS A 197 -14.53 6.30 -20.19
N GLY A 198 -14.85 5.35 -19.31
CA GLY A 198 -15.18 5.62 -17.91
C GLY A 198 -13.99 6.15 -17.12
N LEU A 199 -12.79 5.61 -17.37
CA LEU A 199 -11.54 6.09 -16.76
C LEU A 199 -11.12 7.46 -17.33
N ASP A 200 -11.27 7.66 -18.64
CA ASP A 200 -10.90 8.90 -19.34
C ASP A 200 -11.75 10.12 -18.93
N GLN A 201 -12.92 9.91 -18.32
CA GLN A 201 -13.73 10.99 -17.73
C GLN A 201 -13.03 11.69 -16.55
N TRP A 202 -12.01 11.05 -15.99
CA TRP A 202 -11.30 11.50 -14.80
C TRP A 202 -9.82 11.77 -15.15
N PRO A 203 -9.53 12.87 -15.85
CA PRO A 203 -8.16 13.18 -16.22
C PRO A 203 -7.28 13.30 -14.96
N ILE A 204 -6.04 12.86 -15.11
CA ILE A 204 -5.00 12.99 -14.10
C ILE A 204 -4.14 14.14 -14.58
N SER A 205 -4.25 15.28 -13.90
CA SER A 205 -3.50 16.50 -14.20
C SER A 205 -2.00 16.26 -14.04
N ASP A 206 -1.18 17.11 -14.70
CA ASP A 206 0.28 17.05 -14.62
C ASP A 206 0.77 16.83 -13.19
N LEU A 207 1.56 15.76 -13.03
CA LEU A 207 2.22 15.35 -11.79
C LEU A 207 3.19 16.44 -11.32
N SER A 208 2.70 17.50 -10.68
CA SER A 208 3.57 18.47 -10.05
C SER A 208 4.36 17.79 -8.92
N ASP A 209 5.67 18.03 -8.85
CA ASP A 209 6.58 17.49 -7.82
C ASP A 209 6.21 17.85 -6.37
N ASP A 210 5.19 18.70 -6.19
CA ASP A 210 4.68 19.16 -4.89
C ASP A 210 3.75 18.14 -4.18
N ASP A 211 3.53 16.95 -4.74
CA ASP A 211 2.77 15.86 -4.07
C ASP A 211 3.57 15.16 -2.93
N CYS A 212 4.77 15.67 -2.63
CA CYS A 212 5.65 15.22 -1.55
C CYS A 212 5.35 15.88 -0.19
N THR A 213 4.20 16.54 0.00
CA THR A 213 3.90 17.26 1.24
C THR A 213 3.93 16.34 2.46
N THR A 214 4.70 16.77 3.46
CA THR A 214 4.87 16.14 4.78
C THR A 214 3.68 16.39 5.72
N GLU A 215 2.59 16.95 5.21
CA GLU A 215 1.44 17.29 6.03
C GLU A 215 0.44 16.12 6.00
N GLU A 216 0.17 15.57 7.18
CA GLU A 216 -1.17 15.05 7.46
C GLU A 216 -2.13 16.19 7.15
N ASP A 217 -2.77 16.10 5.98
CA ASP A 217 -3.66 17.11 5.36
C ASP A 217 -4.14 18.16 6.38
N SER A 218 -3.59 19.38 6.30
CA SER A 218 -4.31 20.52 6.86
C SER A 218 -5.65 20.58 6.12
N ASP A 219 -6.74 20.27 6.83
CA ASP A 219 -8.12 20.14 6.33
C ASP A 219 -8.72 21.49 5.87
N TYR A 220 -7.89 22.42 5.39
CA TYR A 220 -8.32 23.68 4.84
C TYR A 220 -8.03 23.65 3.35
N LEU A 221 -9.04 23.27 2.56
CA LEU A 221 -9.52 24.05 1.41
C LEU A 221 -10.73 23.39 0.72
N GLU A 222 -11.79 24.20 0.67
CA GLU A 222 -12.94 24.23 -0.25
C GLU A 222 -13.88 23.02 -0.33
N GLU A 223 -14.86 23.04 0.59
CA GLU A 223 -16.23 22.63 0.29
C GLU A 223 -16.76 23.41 -0.93
N SER A 224 -16.53 22.91 -2.14
CA SER A 224 -17.43 23.20 -3.26
C SER A 224 -17.44 22.04 -4.25
N ASP A 225 -18.65 21.50 -4.45
CA ASP A 225 -19.10 20.65 -5.57
C ASP A 225 -19.21 19.13 -5.36
N TYR A 226 -19.39 18.66 -4.13
CA TYR A 226 -19.92 17.30 -3.89
C TYR A 226 -21.44 17.32 -3.63
N ALA A 227 -22.20 17.79 -4.63
CA ALA A 227 -23.65 17.67 -4.66
C ALA A 227 -24.12 17.03 -5.97
N TYR A 228 -23.69 15.79 -6.24
CA TYR A 228 -24.39 14.94 -7.19
C TYR A 228 -24.14 13.48 -6.84
N TRP A 229 -25.22 12.69 -6.85
CA TRP A 229 -25.36 11.30 -6.42
C TRP A 229 -25.75 11.05 -4.96
N SER A 230 -26.90 11.60 -4.56
CA SER A 230 -27.94 10.81 -3.88
C SER A 230 -29.19 10.83 -4.74
N SER A 231 -29.39 9.78 -5.55
CA SER A 231 -30.68 9.30 -6.08
C SER A 231 -30.38 8.15 -7.05
N ASP A 232 -30.43 6.91 -6.53
CA ASP A 232 -31.33 5.83 -6.95
C ASP A 232 -30.99 4.52 -6.22
#